data_AF-A0A7X8CUR7-F1
#
_entry.id   AF-A0A7X8CUR7-F1
#
_cell.length_a   1.000
_cell.length_b   1.000
_cell.length_c   1.000
_cell.angle_alpha   90.00
_cell.angle_beta   90.00
_cell.angle_gamma   90.00
#
_symmetry.space_group_name_H-M   'P 1'
#
loop_
_entity.id
_entity.type
_entity.pdbx_description
1 polymer ?
#
loop_
_entity_poly.entity_id
_entity_poly.type
_entity_poly.pdbx_seq_one_letter_code
_entity_poly.pdbx_strand_id
1 'polypeptide(L)'
;MKKLLIALVVAASLATPFPASAQEQPVDLIVLLDASQSMFPYFTEVVDFVVSRIAREYLRFGDTFHLLTFTDSVRIEIAQSVRTEQDLKSLLGRLYL
;
A
#
# COMPACT_ATOMS: atom_id res chain seq x y z
N MET A 1 -2.53 -33.24 45.19
CA MET A 1 -1.42 -32.40 44.69
C MET A 1 -1.21 -32.49 43.17
N LYS A 2 -1.13 -33.68 42.56
CA LYS A 2 -0.98 -33.86 41.09
C LYS A 2 -2.04 -33.16 40.22
N LYS A 3 -3.31 -33.18 40.62
CA LYS A 3 -4.40 -32.51 39.89
C LYS A 3 -4.28 -30.97 39.89
N LEU A 4 -3.70 -30.40 40.94
CA LEU A 4 -3.47 -28.96 41.08
C LEU A 4 -2.30 -28.51 40.21
N LEU A 5 -1.25 -29.34 40.13
CA LEU A 5 -0.12 -29.15 39.20
C LEU A 5 -0.57 -29.19 37.73
N ILE A 6 -1.44 -30.12 37.36
CA ILE A 6 -1.98 -30.20 35.99
C ILE A 6 -2.82 -28.96 35.67
N ALA A 7 -3.65 -28.49 36.60
CA ALA A 7 -4.44 -27.27 36.41
C ALA A 7 -3.53 -26.03 36.24
N LEU A 8 -2.43 -25.94 36.97
CA LEU A 8 -1.48 -24.83 36.87
C LEU A 8 -0.72 -24.84 35.53
N VAL A 9 -0.35 -26.02 35.01
CA VAL A 9 0.29 -26.17 33.71
C VAL A 9 -0.66 -25.79 32.57
N VAL A 10 -1.94 -26.19 32.65
CA VAL A 10 -2.95 -25.83 31.65
C VAL A 10 -3.22 -24.32 31.66
N ALA A 11 -3.35 -23.71 32.84
CA ALA A 11 -3.51 -22.25 32.96
C ALA A 11 -2.29 -21.49 32.43
N ALA A 12 -1.07 -21.98 32.67
CA ALA A 12 0.15 -21.40 32.12
C ALA A 12 0.25 -21.53 30.59
N SER A 13 -0.25 -22.63 30.02
CA SER A 13 -0.29 -22.82 28.55
C SER A 13 -1.31 -21.94 27.83
N LEU A 14 -2.37 -21.50 28.53
CA LEU A 14 -3.37 -20.56 27.99
C LEU A 14 -2.93 -19.08 28.11
N ALA A 15 -1.94 -18.80 28.95
CA ALA A 15 -1.40 -17.46 29.17
C ALA A 15 -0.24 -17.10 28.24
N THR A 16 0.10 -17.97 27.27
CA THR A 16 1.07 -17.58 26.24
C THR A 16 0.51 -16.39 25.47
N PRO A 17 1.17 -15.23 25.47
CA PRO A 17 0.74 -14.13 24.64
C PRO A 17 0.79 -14.62 23.20
N PHE A 18 -0.39 -14.78 22.59
CA PHE A 18 -0.47 -14.91 21.15
C PHE A 18 0.32 -13.72 20.59
N PRO A 19 1.31 -13.94 19.70
CA PRO A 19 1.92 -12.82 19.02
C PRO A 19 0.75 -12.08 18.37
N ALA A 20 0.47 -10.86 18.84
CA ALA A 20 -0.45 -9.99 18.16
C ALA A 20 0.05 -9.98 16.72
N SER A 21 -0.74 -10.56 15.83
CA SER A 21 -0.46 -10.64 14.40
C SER A 21 0.12 -9.31 14.02
N ALA A 22 1.40 -9.28 13.59
CA ALA A 22 2.10 -8.07 13.24
C ALA A 22 1.24 -7.36 12.21
N GLN A 23 0.46 -6.38 12.66
CA GLN A 23 -0.44 -5.65 11.80
C GLN A 23 0.49 -4.85 10.92
N GLU A 24 0.67 -5.31 9.69
CA GLU A 24 1.56 -4.68 8.74
C GLU A 24 1.16 -3.20 8.68
N GLN A 25 2.12 -2.35 9.05
CA GLN A 25 1.86 -0.92 9.15
C GLN A 25 1.51 -0.41 7.75
N PRO A 26 0.57 0.54 7.64
CA PRO A 26 0.27 1.18 6.37
C PRO A 26 1.55 1.65 5.69
N VAL A 27 1.66 1.42 4.38
CA VAL A 27 2.82 1.83 3.59
C VAL A 27 2.48 3.00 2.69
N ASP A 28 3.49 3.80 2.38
CA ASP A 28 3.42 4.86 1.37
C ASP A 28 4.05 4.36 0.08
N LEU A 29 3.23 4.14 -0.95
CA LEU A 29 3.68 3.81 -2.30
C LEU A 29 3.93 5.11 -3.08
N ILE A 30 5.20 5.41 -3.35
CA ILE A 30 5.62 6.63 -4.03
C ILE A 30 6.09 6.29 -5.44
N VAL A 31 5.41 6.85 -6.43
CA VAL A 31 5.78 6.78 -7.85
C VAL A 31 6.32 8.13 -8.28
N LEU A 32 7.56 8.16 -8.75
CA LEU A 32 8.18 9.33 -9.37
C LEU A 32 8.24 9.12 -10.88
N LEU A 33 7.47 9.89 -11.63
CA LEU A 33 7.29 9.77 -13.06
C LEU A 33 8.00 10.92 -13.80
N ASP A 34 8.85 10.58 -14.75
CA ASP A 34 9.44 11.56 -15.66
C ASP A 34 8.37 12.06 -16.64
N ALA A 35 8.11 13.37 -16.63
CA ALA A 35 7.16 14.04 -17.50
C ALA A 35 7.84 14.96 -18.53
N SER A 36 9.16 14.77 -18.77
CA SER A 36 9.91 15.49 -19.78
C SER A 36 9.39 15.20 -21.20
N GLN A 37 9.66 16.13 -22.13
CA GLN A 37 9.19 16.00 -23.52
C GLN A 37 9.69 14.71 -24.20
N SER A 38 10.88 14.22 -23.83
CA SER A 38 11.42 12.94 -24.32
C SER A 38 10.58 11.73 -23.92
N MET A 39 9.78 11.84 -22.86
CA MET A 39 8.92 10.75 -22.37
C MET A 39 7.53 10.72 -23.03
N PHE A 40 7.13 11.74 -23.79
CA PHE A 40 5.79 11.83 -24.37
C PHE A 40 5.38 10.60 -25.21
N PRO A 41 6.25 10.00 -26.04
CA PRO A 41 5.88 8.79 -26.80
C PRO A 41 5.59 7.57 -25.92
N TYR A 42 6.10 7.55 -24.69
CA TYR A 42 6.06 6.40 -23.78
C TYR A 42 5.10 6.59 -22.61
N PHE A 43 4.53 7.79 -22.45
CA PHE A 43 3.77 8.16 -21.25
C PHE A 43 2.61 7.20 -20.97
N THR A 44 1.81 6.90 -22.00
CA THR A 44 0.70 5.96 -21.90
C THR A 44 1.16 4.57 -21.48
N GLU A 45 2.23 4.05 -22.09
CA GLU A 45 2.76 2.72 -21.76
C GLU A 45 3.27 2.66 -20.32
N VAL A 46 3.99 3.68 -19.86
CA VAL A 46 4.49 3.73 -18.48
C VAL A 46 3.33 3.80 -17.48
N VAL A 47 2.33 4.64 -17.74
CA VAL A 47 1.15 4.76 -16.88
C VAL A 47 0.34 3.46 -16.84
N ASP A 48 0.09 2.85 -18.00
CA ASP A 48 -0.74 1.64 -18.12
C ASP A 48 -0.06 0.39 -17.56
N PHE A 49 1.17 0.12 -17.98
CA PHE A 49 1.82 -1.15 -17.68
C PHE A 49 2.55 -1.15 -16.34
N VAL A 50 2.98 0.03 -15.87
CA VAL A 50 3.78 0.15 -14.66
C VAL A 50 2.97 0.75 -13.53
N VAL A 51 2.47 1.98 -13.67
CA VAL A 51 1.84 2.70 -12.56
C VAL A 51 0.52 2.05 -12.14
N SER A 52 -0.37 1.81 -13.11
CA SER A 52 -1.67 1.16 -12.86
C SER A 52 -1.52 -0.28 -12.33
N ARG A 53 -0.50 -1.01 -12.80
CA ARG A 53 -0.24 -2.38 -12.36
C ARG A 53 0.32 -2.41 -10.94
N ILE A 54 1.32 -1.59 -10.64
CA ILE A 54 1.91 -1.50 -9.29
C ILE A 54 0.84 -1.06 -8.29
N ALA A 55 0.02 -0.07 -8.63
CA ALA A 55 -1.07 0.36 -7.75
C ALA A 55 -2.05 -0.79 -7.44
N ARG A 56 -2.41 -1.63 -8.41
CA ARG A 56 -3.32 -2.78 -8.19
C ARG A 56 -2.69 -3.94 -7.43
N GLU A 57 -1.42 -4.23 -7.68
CA GLU A 57 -0.75 -5.40 -7.11
C GLU A 57 -0.19 -5.14 -5.71
N TYR A 58 0.17 -3.89 -5.39
CA TYR A 58 0.90 -3.55 -4.16
C TYR A 58 0.11 -2.69 -3.17
N LEU A 59 -0.90 -1.92 -3.59
CA LEU A 59 -1.71 -1.16 -2.63
C LEU A 59 -2.68 -2.07 -1.89
N ARG A 60 -2.69 -1.92 -0.57
CA ARG A 60 -3.65 -2.54 0.35
C ARG A 60 -4.52 -1.46 0.98
N PHE A 61 -5.63 -1.87 1.55
CA PHE A 61 -6.46 -0.95 2.32
C PHE A 61 -5.70 -0.46 3.56
N GLY A 62 -5.61 0.87 3.69
CA GLY A 62 -4.82 1.54 4.69
C GLY A 62 -3.62 2.28 4.10
N ASP A 63 -3.09 1.82 2.97
CA ASP A 63 -1.91 2.41 2.33
C ASP A 63 -2.19 3.77 1.70
N THR A 64 -1.13 4.53 1.45
CA THR A 64 -1.21 5.82 0.75
C THR A 64 -0.44 5.75 -0.57
N PHE A 65 -1.07 6.19 -1.64
CA PHE A 65 -0.45 6.31 -2.95
C PHE A 65 -0.06 7.75 -3.24
N HIS A 66 1.16 7.93 -3.72
CA HIS A 66 1.69 9.20 -4.18
C HIS A 66 2.17 9.08 -5.62
N LEU A 67 1.66 9.94 -6.50
CA LEU A 67 2.21 10.15 -7.84
C LEU A 67 2.85 11.53 -7.89
N LEU A 68 4.15 11.56 -8.16
CA LEU A 68 4.90 12.76 -8.41
C LEU A 68 5.34 12.74 -9.86
N THR A 69 5.23 13.88 -10.54
CA THR A 69 5.85 14.09 -11.84
C THR A 69 7.03 15.03 -11.72
N PHE A 70 8.01 14.90 -12.60
CA PHE A 70 9.09 15.87 -12.68
C PHE A 70 9.45 16.26 -14.11
N THR A 71 9.78 17.54 -14.26
CA THR A 71 10.42 18.14 -15.44
C THR A 71 11.61 18.97 -14.97
N ASP A 72 11.59 20.28 -15.22
CA ASP A 72 12.39 21.31 -14.54
C ASP A 72 12.03 21.49 -13.05
N SER A 73 10.88 20.99 -12.61
CA SER A 73 10.38 21.06 -11.24
C SER A 73 9.56 19.81 -10.91
N VAL A 74 9.44 19.49 -9.61
CA VAL A 74 8.62 18.36 -9.13
C VAL A 74 7.20 18.85 -8.82
N ARG A 75 6.19 18.08 -9.23
CA ARG A 75 4.78 18.31 -8.90
C ARG A 75 4.19 17.06 -8.27
N ILE A 76 3.30 17.26 -7.29
CA ILE A 76 2.51 16.17 -6.69
C ILE A 76 1.18 16.12 -7.44
N GLU A 77 0.96 15.07 -8.22
CA GLU A 77 -0.26 14.87 -8.99
C GLU A 77 -1.34 14.18 -8.15
N ILE A 78 -0.94 13.17 -7.38
CA ILE A 78 -1.84 12.38 -6.54
C ILE A 78 -1.18 12.16 -5.18
N ALA A 79 -1.95 12.36 -4.11
CA ALA A 79 -1.62 11.92 -2.76
C ALA A 79 -2.93 11.47 -2.11
N GLN A 80 -3.13 10.15 -1.97
CA GLN A 80 -4.41 9.59 -1.55
C GLN A 80 -4.24 8.31 -0.74
N SER A 81 -4.89 8.26 0.43
CA SER A 81 -5.04 7.02 1.19
C SER A 81 -6.15 6.16 0.58
N VAL A 82 -5.86 4.88 0.38
CA VAL A 82 -6.79 3.90 -0.18
C VAL A 82 -7.46 3.17 0.98
N ARG A 83 -8.73 3.46 1.24
CA ARG A 83 -9.49 2.84 2.34
C ARG A 83 -10.56 1.90 1.82
N THR A 84 -10.99 2.09 0.58
CA THR A 84 -12.06 1.35 -0.06
C THR A 84 -11.73 1.02 -1.51
N GLU A 85 -12.46 0.05 -2.07
CA GLU A 85 -12.43 -0.26 -3.51
C GLU A 85 -12.80 0.95 -4.38
N GLN A 86 -13.67 1.83 -3.89
CA GLN A 86 -14.05 3.04 -4.61
C GLN A 86 -12.88 4.02 -4.69
N ASP A 87 -12.07 4.12 -3.63
CA ASP A 87 -10.87 4.95 -3.61
C ASP A 87 -9.85 4.44 -4.64
N LEU A 88 -9.66 3.12 -4.72
CA LEU A 88 -8.78 2.50 -5.70
C LEU A 88 -9.26 2.77 -7.14
N LYS A 89 -10.56 2.61 -7.42
CA LYS A 89 -11.13 2.92 -8.74
C LYS A 89 -10.97 4.39 -9.11
N SER A 90 -11.22 5.29 -8.16
CA SER A 90 -11.06 6.74 -8.35
C SER A 90 -9.61 7.10 -8.64
N LEU A 91 -8.67 6.55 -7.87
CA LEU A 91 -7.23 6.72 -8.07
C LEU A 91 -6.80 6.27 -9.47
N LEU A 92 -7.21 5.07 -9.88
CA LEU A 92 -6.87 4.54 -11.20
C LEU A 92 -7.47 5.39 -12.33
N GLY A 93 -8.69 5.90 -12.17
CA GLY A 93 -9.30 6.81 -13.14
C GLY A 93 -8.53 8.12 -13.30
N ARG A 94 -7.94 8.64 -12.21
CA ARG A 94 -7.15 9.88 -12.22
C ARG A 94 -5.79 9.74 -12.91
N LEU A 95 -5.28 8.53 -13.10
CA LEU A 95 -4.03 8.30 -13.86
C LEU A 95 -4.18 8.64 -15.35
N TYR A 96 -5.40 8.75 -15.85
CA TYR A 96 -5.74 8.98 -17.25
C TYR A 96 -6.25 10.40 -17.55
N LEU A 97 -6.29 11.28 -16.55
CA LEU A 97 -6.71 12.68 -16.68
C LEU A 97 -5.50 13.58 -16.91
#